data_AF-A0A4Y9ZMN6-F1
#
_entry.id   AF-A0A4Y9ZMN6-F1
#
_cell.length_a   1.000
_cell.length_b   1.000
_cell.length_c   1.000
_cell.angle_alpha   90.00
_cell.angle_beta   90.00
_cell.angle_gamma   90.00
#
_symmetry.space_group_name_H-M   'P 1'
#
loop_
_entity.id
_entity.type
_entity.pdbx_description
1 polymer ?
#
loop_
_entity_poly.entity_id
_entity_poly.type
_entity_poly.pdbx_seq_one_letter_code
_entity_poly.pdbx_strand_id
1 'polypeptide(L)'
;MDTIRVDGNDVLAVLAATREARRRCVEDGRGVLLEAMTYRVSHHSTSDDSFAYRPRQEVEERKRIDNPIGRFRLWLHSQGWWSDAEEEELKTRLKKDVMTAFKRAEGVKRHALKEMFTDVYGGEEPWHLKEQREELGALIKKYGNDWEPWTAELKKFKDNGESLS
;
A
#
# COMPACT_ATOMS: atom_id res chain seq x y z
N MET A 1 -25.56 -16.90 -5.15
CA MET A 1 -24.71 -15.85 -4.56
C MET A 1 -25.32 -14.54 -4.99
N ASP A 2 -25.72 -13.70 -4.04
CA ASP A 2 -26.30 -12.40 -4.39
C ASP A 2 -25.24 -11.51 -5.02
N THR A 3 -25.63 -10.72 -6.02
CA THR A 3 -24.71 -9.86 -6.76
C THR A 3 -25.28 -8.45 -6.86
N ILE A 4 -24.43 -7.45 -6.64
CA ILE A 4 -24.75 -6.03 -6.74
C ILE A 4 -23.67 -5.37 -7.60
N ARG A 5 -24.07 -4.58 -8.59
CA ARG A 5 -23.17 -3.71 -9.34
C ARG A 5 -23.42 -2.27 -8.93
N VAL A 6 -22.35 -1.53 -8.65
CA VAL A 6 -22.42 -0.11 -8.27
C VAL A 6 -21.47 0.74 -9.09
N ASP A 7 -21.79 2.02 -9.18
CA ASP A 7 -20.84 3.05 -9.57
C ASP A 7 -19.75 3.16 -8.49
N GLY A 8 -18.53 2.73 -8.83
CA GLY A 8 -17.39 2.73 -7.90
C GLY A 8 -16.84 4.12 -7.61
N ASN A 9 -17.22 5.12 -8.40
CA ASN A 9 -16.81 6.52 -8.20
C ASN A 9 -17.86 7.33 -7.41
N ASP A 10 -18.97 6.70 -7.01
CA ASP A 10 -19.92 7.24 -6.04
C ASP A 10 -19.70 6.61 -4.66
N VAL A 11 -19.05 7.36 -3.76
CA VAL A 11 -18.72 6.87 -2.41
C VAL A 11 -19.97 6.50 -1.59
N LEU A 12 -21.11 7.16 -1.82
CA LEU A 12 -22.34 6.89 -1.09
C LEU A 12 -23.02 5.62 -1.62
N ALA A 13 -22.99 5.39 -2.94
CA ALA A 13 -23.48 4.15 -3.54
C ALA A 13 -22.66 2.95 -3.08
N VAL A 14 -21.32 3.06 -3.08
CA VAL A 14 -20.41 2.02 -2.58
C VAL A 14 -20.67 1.75 -1.10
N LEU A 15 -20.81 2.79 -0.27
CA LEU A 15 -21.09 2.64 1.15
C LEU A 15 -22.43 1.94 1.42
N ALA A 16 -23.50 2.34 0.72
CA ALA A 16 -24.82 1.75 0.87
C ALA A 16 -24.84 0.28 0.46
N ALA A 17 -24.28 -0.05 -0.71
CA ALA A 17 -24.21 -1.42 -1.19
C ALA A 17 -23.34 -2.30 -0.29
N THR A 18 -22.22 -1.79 0.21
CA THR A 18 -21.34 -2.52 1.14
C THR A 18 -22.05 -2.81 2.46
N ARG A 19 -22.82 -1.85 3.00
CA ARG A 19 -23.61 -2.03 4.23
C ARG A 19 -24.66 -3.12 4.06
N GLU A 20 -25.39 -3.10 2.95
CA GLU A 20 -26.41 -4.12 2.65
C GLU A 20 -25.78 -5.49 2.40
N ALA A 21 -24.70 -5.56 1.63
CA ALA A 21 -23.95 -6.80 1.40
C ALA A 21 -23.46 -7.41 2.72
N ARG A 22 -22.88 -6.59 3.61
CA ARG A 22 -22.47 -7.03 4.95
C ARG A 22 -23.64 -7.56 5.77
N ARG A 23 -24.77 -6.84 5.77
CA ARG A 23 -25.97 -7.24 6.51
C ARG A 23 -26.41 -8.64 6.10
N ARG A 24 -26.56 -8.90 4.79
CA ARG A 24 -26.90 -10.22 4.23
C ARG A 24 -25.86 -11.28 4.55
N CYS A 25 -24.57 -10.97 4.42
CA CYS A 25 -23.51 -11.91 4.79
C CYS A 25 -23.61 -12.40 6.24
N VAL A 26 -23.95 -11.49 7.16
CA VAL A 26 -24.07 -11.80 8.60
C VAL A 26 -25.38 -12.51 8.93
N GLU A 27 -26.51 -12.07 8.34
CA GLU A 27 -27.82 -12.64 8.63
C GLU A 27 -28.06 -13.98 7.94
N ASP A 28 -27.66 -14.11 6.67
CA ASP A 28 -27.95 -15.28 5.84
C ASP A 28 -26.78 -16.28 5.80
N GLY A 29 -25.61 -15.90 6.33
CA GLY A 29 -24.40 -16.73 6.33
C GLY A 29 -23.83 -17.03 4.94
N ARG A 30 -24.14 -16.19 3.94
CA ARG A 30 -23.74 -16.39 2.53
C ARG A 30 -23.01 -15.18 1.98
N GLY A 31 -21.99 -15.41 1.16
CA GLY A 31 -21.25 -14.34 0.50
C GLY A 31 -22.10 -13.55 -0.50
N VAL A 32 -21.79 -12.26 -0.64
CA VAL A 32 -22.36 -11.33 -1.63
C VAL A 32 -21.22 -10.83 -2.52
N LEU A 33 -21.44 -10.82 -3.84
CA LEU A 33 -20.53 -10.24 -4.82
C LEU A 33 -20.90 -8.77 -5.05
N LEU A 34 -19.98 -7.86 -4.82
CA LEU A 34 -20.13 -6.43 -5.11
C LEU A 34 -19.14 -6.02 -6.19
N GLU A 35 -19.63 -5.64 -7.36
CA GLU A 35 -18.83 -5.12 -8.47
C GLU A 35 -18.89 -3.58 -8.48
N ALA A 36 -17.78 -2.94 -8.11
CA ALA A 36 -17.63 -1.49 -8.14
C ALA A 36 -16.98 -1.06 -9.47
N MET A 37 -17.77 -0.48 -10.36
CA MET A 37 -17.30 -0.01 -11.66
C MET A 37 -16.44 1.24 -11.48
N THR A 38 -15.14 1.15 -11.72
CA THR A 38 -14.20 2.27 -11.59
C THR A 38 -13.12 2.23 -12.68
N TYR A 39 -12.24 3.23 -12.70
CA TYR A 39 -11.21 3.41 -13.71
C TYR A 39 -9.83 3.65 -13.09
N ARG A 40 -8.83 2.85 -13.50
CA ARG A 40 -7.43 3.04 -13.06
C ARG A 40 -6.79 4.18 -13.86
N VAL A 41 -6.84 5.39 -13.29
CA VAL A 41 -6.26 6.60 -13.91
C VAL A 41 -4.74 6.48 -14.09
N SER A 42 -4.02 5.95 -13.10
CA SER A 42 -2.57 5.78 -13.17
C SER A 42 -2.15 4.59 -14.05
N HIS A 43 -0.84 4.52 -14.32
CA HIS A 43 -0.16 3.34 -14.83
C HIS A 43 -0.45 2.10 -13.95
N HIS A 44 -0.21 0.90 -14.49
CA HIS A 44 -0.39 -0.34 -13.73
C HIS A 44 0.56 -0.41 -12.53
N SER A 45 1.81 0.00 -12.74
CA SER A 45 2.89 0.04 -11.75
C SER A 45 3.97 1.03 -12.20
N THR A 46 5.04 1.16 -11.43
CA THR A 46 6.23 1.96 -11.81
C THR A 46 7.00 1.37 -12.99
N SER A 47 6.77 0.11 -13.34
CA SER A 47 7.43 -0.58 -14.47
C SER A 47 6.57 -0.59 -15.75
N ASP A 48 5.40 0.05 -15.74
CA ASP A 48 4.43 -0.01 -16.82
C ASP A 48 4.20 1.37 -17.47
N ASP A 49 4.32 1.44 -18.79
CA ASP A 49 3.80 2.58 -19.57
C ASP A 49 2.43 2.23 -20.17
N SER A 50 1.40 2.81 -19.58
CA SER A 50 0.04 2.51 -19.95
C SER A 50 -0.36 3.16 -21.27
N PHE A 51 0.33 4.20 -21.71
CA PHE A 51 0.04 4.84 -22.99
C PHE A 51 0.44 3.99 -24.19
N ALA A 52 1.19 2.90 -23.97
CA ALA A 52 1.47 1.90 -24.98
C ALA A 52 0.21 1.12 -25.41
N TYR A 53 -0.82 1.03 -24.56
CA TYR A 53 -2.01 0.21 -24.81
C TYR A 53 -3.34 0.89 -24.52
N ARG A 54 -3.34 2.16 -24.12
CA ARG A 54 -4.58 2.96 -23.95
C ARG A 54 -4.37 4.44 -24.26
N PRO A 55 -5.33 5.11 -24.90
CA PRO A 55 -5.19 6.51 -25.31
C PRO A 55 -5.05 7.48 -24.13
N ARG A 56 -4.12 8.43 -24.23
CA ARG A 56 -3.97 9.53 -23.25
C ARG A 56 -5.26 10.31 -23.01
N GLN A 57 -5.98 10.58 -24.09
CA GLN A 57 -7.22 11.36 -24.04
C GLN A 57 -8.30 10.68 -23.20
N GLU A 58 -8.48 9.37 -23.35
CA GLU A 58 -9.45 8.60 -22.57
C GLU A 58 -9.17 8.72 -21.06
N VAL A 59 -7.89 8.58 -20.67
CA VAL A 59 -7.48 8.68 -19.26
C VAL A 59 -7.76 10.07 -18.69
N GLU A 60 -7.44 11.14 -19.42
CA GLU A 60 -7.67 12.51 -18.96
C GLU A 60 -9.17 12.85 -18.88
N GLU A 61 -9.98 12.37 -19.84
CA GLU A 61 -11.44 12.51 -19.80
C GLU A 61 -12.03 11.82 -18.57
N ARG A 62 -11.64 10.56 -18.30
CA ARG A 62 -12.08 9.82 -17.11
C ARG A 62 -11.68 10.51 -15.83
N LYS A 63 -10.42 10.97 -15.73
CA LYS A 63 -9.89 11.69 -14.57
C LYS A 63 -10.63 12.99 -14.28
N ARG A 64 -11.12 13.67 -15.31
CA ARG A 64 -11.85 14.94 -15.17
C ARG A 64 -13.32 14.73 -14.87
N ILE A 65 -13.98 13.84 -15.60
CA ILE A 65 -15.44 13.68 -15.56
C ILE A 65 -15.87 12.79 -14.40
N ASP A 66 -15.10 11.75 -14.10
CA ASP A 66 -15.51 10.67 -13.20
C ASP A 66 -14.52 10.50 -12.04
N ASN A 67 -14.29 11.62 -11.34
CA ASN A 67 -13.40 11.69 -10.20
C ASN A 67 -14.19 11.55 -8.88
N PRO A 68 -14.00 10.48 -8.09
CA PRO A 68 -14.76 10.28 -6.85
C PRO A 68 -14.55 11.39 -5.82
N ILE A 69 -13.33 11.92 -5.72
CA ILE A 69 -12.99 13.02 -4.80
C ILE A 69 -13.71 14.30 -5.24
N GLY A 70 -13.60 14.64 -6.53
CA GLY A 70 -14.25 15.81 -7.10
C GLY A 70 -15.77 15.76 -6.97
N ARG A 71 -16.38 14.62 -7.30
CA ARG A 71 -17.82 14.39 -7.22
C ARG A 71 -18.33 14.52 -5.79
N PHE A 72 -17.69 13.86 -4.83
CA PHE A 72 -18.11 13.93 -3.43
C PHE A 72 -17.89 15.32 -2.82
N ARG A 73 -16.79 16.00 -3.17
CA ARG A 73 -16.54 17.38 -2.74
C ARG A 73 -17.65 18.33 -3.20
N LEU A 74 -18.06 18.26 -4.47
CA LEU A 74 -19.16 19.07 -5.00
C LEU A 74 -20.48 18.79 -4.26
N TRP A 75 -20.74 17.52 -3.94
CA TRP A 75 -21.90 17.15 -3.14
C TRP A 75 -21.83 17.76 -1.73
N LEU A 76 -20.70 17.66 -1.03
CA LEU A 76 -20.53 18.28 0.30
C LEU A 76 -20.69 19.80 0.27
N HIS A 77 -20.15 20.48 -0.75
CA HIS A 77 -20.39 21.92 -0.95
C HIS A 77 -21.87 22.24 -1.13
N SER A 78 -22.60 21.44 -1.90
CA SER A 78 -24.05 21.64 -2.09
C SER A 78 -24.85 21.52 -0.79
N GLN A 79 -24.33 20.78 0.19
CA GLN A 79 -24.92 20.66 1.53
C GLN A 79 -24.45 21.75 2.50
N GLY A 80 -23.48 22.59 2.11
CA GLY A 80 -22.83 23.56 3.01
C GLY A 80 -21.93 22.91 4.06
N TRP A 81 -21.49 21.67 3.86
CA TRP A 81 -20.65 20.91 4.81
C TRP A 81 -19.16 21.00 4.50
N TRP A 82 -18.81 21.69 3.42
CA TRP A 82 -17.43 21.85 2.98
C TRP A 82 -17.25 23.20 2.27
N SER A 83 -16.08 23.79 2.44
CA SER A 83 -15.67 25.06 1.85
C SER A 83 -14.29 24.96 1.20
N ASP A 84 -13.98 25.90 0.31
CA ASP A 84 -12.67 25.93 -0.35
C ASP A 84 -11.53 26.21 0.65
N ALA A 85 -11.82 26.94 1.74
CA ALA A 85 -10.86 27.18 2.81
C ALA A 85 -10.51 25.88 3.56
N GLU A 86 -11.51 25.06 3.91
CA GLU A 86 -11.30 23.74 4.54
C GLU A 86 -10.55 22.77 3.61
N GLU A 87 -10.84 22.82 2.31
CA GLU A 87 -10.13 22.02 1.30
C GLU A 87 -8.63 22.34 1.28
N GLU A 88 -8.27 23.62 1.22
CA GLU A 88 -6.86 24.04 1.17
C GLU A 88 -6.13 23.80 2.49
N GLU A 89 -6.81 23.97 3.63
CA GLU A 89 -6.29 23.60 4.94
C GLU A 89 -6.00 22.09 5.01
N LEU A 90 -6.96 21.26 4.58
CA LEU A 90 -6.82 19.81 4.55
C LEU A 90 -5.64 19.38 3.66
N LYS A 91 -5.54 19.90 2.44
CA LYS A 91 -4.41 19.60 1.54
C LYS A 91 -3.07 19.97 2.15
N THR A 92 -2.98 21.15 2.76
CA THR A 92 -1.75 21.62 3.40
C THR A 92 -1.33 20.70 4.55
N ARG A 93 -2.28 20.34 5.40
CA ARG A 93 -2.05 19.41 6.52
C ARG A 93 -1.64 18.03 6.03
N LEU A 94 -2.39 17.42 5.11
CA LEU A 94 -2.07 16.09 4.58
C LEU A 94 -0.72 16.06 3.87
N LYS A 95 -0.36 17.11 3.13
CA LYS A 95 0.98 17.23 2.53
C LYS A 95 2.07 17.23 3.60
N LYS A 96 1.88 17.99 4.69
CA LYS A 96 2.83 18.00 5.82
C LYS A 96 2.92 16.63 6.48
N ASP A 97 1.79 15.95 6.69
CA ASP A 97 1.73 14.64 7.33
C ASP A 97 2.46 13.59 6.48
N VAL A 98 2.19 13.56 5.17
CA VAL A 98 2.86 12.66 4.22
C VAL A 98 4.37 12.91 4.20
N MET A 99 4.82 14.17 4.11
CA MET A 99 6.25 14.48 4.10
C MET A 99 6.93 14.13 5.43
N THR A 100 6.22 14.26 6.55
CA THR A 100 6.73 13.88 7.87
C THR A 100 6.88 12.37 7.97
N ALA A 101 5.87 11.61 7.52
CA ALA A 101 5.91 10.16 7.47
C ALA A 101 7.01 9.64 6.53
N PHE A 102 7.17 10.27 5.37
CA PHE A 102 8.20 9.94 4.38
C PHE A 102 9.61 10.12 4.97
N LYS A 103 9.91 11.30 5.54
CA LYS A 103 11.21 11.56 6.19
C LYS A 103 11.49 10.60 7.34
N ARG A 104 10.46 10.27 8.13
CA ARG A 104 10.58 9.26 9.18
C ARG A 104 10.97 7.92 8.59
N ALA A 105 10.28 7.47 7.54
CA ALA A 105 10.51 6.19 6.89
C ALA A 105 11.92 6.10 6.25
N GLU A 106 12.39 7.15 5.57
CA GLU A 106 13.74 7.20 4.99
C GLU A 106 14.85 7.11 6.05
N GLY A 107 14.60 7.61 7.26
CA GLY A 107 15.54 7.53 8.37
C GLY A 107 15.57 6.16 9.07
N VAL A 108 14.64 5.25 8.77
CA VAL A 108 14.60 3.92 9.39
C VAL A 108 15.66 3.03 8.74
N LYS A 109 16.61 2.54 9.54
CA LYS A 109 17.51 1.47 9.12
C LYS A 109 16.71 0.21 8.75
N ARG A 110 17.23 -0.54 7.78
CA ARG A 110 16.68 -1.85 7.41
C ARG A 110 16.61 -2.77 8.63
N HIS A 111 15.65 -3.68 8.59
CA HIS A 111 15.48 -4.74 9.59
C HIS A 111 16.76 -5.55 9.80
N ALA A 112 16.88 -6.27 10.93
CA ALA A 112 18.08 -7.07 11.15
C ALA A 112 18.17 -8.19 10.10
N LEU A 113 19.37 -8.56 9.65
CA LEU A 113 19.51 -9.58 8.59
C LEU A 113 18.86 -10.91 8.95
N LYS A 114 18.86 -11.29 10.24
CA LYS A 114 18.20 -12.52 10.71
C LYS A 114 16.71 -12.58 10.39
N GLU A 115 16.04 -11.43 10.26
CA GLU A 115 14.60 -11.37 9.99
C GLU A 115 14.26 -11.91 8.59
N MET A 116 15.24 -12.15 7.71
CA MET A 116 15.00 -12.85 6.45
C MET A 116 14.67 -14.33 6.62
N PHE A 117 14.98 -14.93 7.78
CA PHE A 117 14.73 -16.33 8.10
C PHE A 117 13.52 -16.53 9.02
N THR A 118 12.96 -15.44 9.57
CA THR A 118 11.79 -15.50 10.44
C THR A 118 10.48 -15.48 9.64
N ASP A 119 9.37 -15.80 10.29
CA ASP A 119 8.01 -15.73 9.72
C ASP A 119 7.72 -16.66 8.53
N VAL A 120 8.66 -17.55 8.16
CA VAL A 120 8.46 -18.58 7.12
C VAL A 120 7.54 -19.70 7.61
N TYR A 121 7.73 -20.15 8.85
CA TYR A 121 6.92 -21.18 9.51
C TYR A 121 6.39 -20.67 10.84
N GLY A 122 5.21 -21.14 11.24
CA GLY A 122 4.70 -20.94 12.60
C GLY A 122 5.37 -21.92 13.57
N GLY A 123 5.76 -21.43 14.75
CA GLY A 123 6.42 -22.23 15.77
C GLY A 123 7.94 -22.05 15.77
N GLU A 124 8.69 -23.13 16.04
CA GLU A 124 10.14 -23.11 16.09
C GLU A 124 10.78 -23.02 14.70
N GLU A 125 11.93 -22.35 14.59
CA GLU A 125 12.73 -22.27 13.37
C GLU A 125 13.15 -23.68 12.92
N PRO A 126 12.72 -24.16 11.74
CA PRO A 126 13.16 -25.46 11.25
C PRO A 126 14.67 -25.51 11.03
N TRP A 127 15.23 -26.70 11.20
CA TRP A 127 16.68 -26.94 11.13
C TRP A 127 17.35 -26.38 9.86
N HIS A 128 16.68 -26.42 8.71
CA HIS A 128 17.25 -25.95 7.43
C HIS A 128 17.33 -24.42 7.34
N LEU A 129 16.38 -23.69 7.96
CA LEU A 129 16.46 -22.23 8.04
C LEU A 129 17.53 -21.80 9.04
N LYS A 130 17.63 -22.52 10.15
CA LYS A 130 18.72 -22.33 11.13
C LYS A 130 20.09 -22.54 10.47
N GLU A 131 20.27 -23.61 9.71
CA GLU A 131 21.51 -23.90 8.98
C GLU A 131 21.86 -22.78 7.97
N GLN A 132 20.90 -22.32 7.16
CA GLN A 132 21.12 -21.22 6.21
C GLN A 132 21.45 -19.89 6.91
N ARG A 133 20.82 -19.61 8.04
CA ARG A 133 21.10 -18.42 8.86
C ARG A 133 22.50 -18.45 9.45
N GLU A 134 22.90 -19.59 10.00
CA GLU A 134 24.25 -19.81 10.53
C GLU A 134 25.32 -19.73 9.42
N GLU A 135 25.03 -20.27 8.23
CA GLU A 135 25.89 -20.14 7.05
C GLU A 135 26.09 -18.68 6.65
N LEU A 136 25.01 -17.89 6.55
CA LEU A 136 25.11 -16.46 6.26
C LEU A 136 25.91 -15.73 7.34
N GLY A 137 25.72 -16.08 8.61
CA GLY A 137 26.49 -15.54 9.72
C GLY A 137 27.99 -15.82 9.57
N ALA A 138 28.37 -17.04 9.17
CA ALA A 138 29.75 -17.41 8.90
C ALA A 138 30.35 -16.64 7.71
N LEU A 139 29.57 -16.43 6.64
CA LEU A 139 29.99 -15.64 5.47
C LEU A 139 30.23 -14.17 5.83
N ILE A 140 29.34 -13.55 6.61
CA ILE A 140 29.50 -12.15 7.05
C ILE A 140 30.71 -12.02 7.97
N LYS A 141 30.95 -12.97 8.87
CA LYS A 141 32.15 -12.97 9.71
C LYS A 141 33.43 -13.06 8.88
N LYS A 142 33.42 -13.84 7.80
CA LYS A 142 34.59 -14.07 6.95
C LYS A 142 34.85 -12.92 5.98
N TYR A 143 33.80 -12.32 5.41
CA TYR A 143 33.92 -11.40 4.27
C TYR A 143 33.33 -10.01 4.52
N GLY A 144 32.60 -9.81 5.61
CA GLY A 144 31.82 -8.60 5.86
C GLY A 144 32.62 -7.32 5.99
N ASN A 145 33.91 -7.42 6.31
CA ASN A 145 34.85 -6.29 6.41
C ASN A 145 35.89 -6.25 5.28
N ASP A 146 35.98 -7.32 4.47
CA ASP A 146 37.06 -7.50 3.49
C ASP A 146 36.72 -6.89 2.13
N TRP A 147 35.45 -6.59 1.88
CA TRP A 147 34.98 -6.01 0.62
C TRP A 147 34.07 -4.81 0.90
N GLU A 148 34.42 -3.66 0.33
CA GLU A 148 33.73 -2.39 0.58
C GLU A 148 32.21 -2.45 0.35
N PRO A 149 31.70 -3.12 -0.70
CA PRO A 149 30.26 -3.30 -0.88
C PRO A 149 29.56 -4.03 0.27
N TRP A 150 30.18 -5.06 0.89
CA TRP A 150 29.62 -5.71 2.09
C TRP A 150 29.58 -4.72 3.26
N THR A 151 30.70 -4.04 3.52
CA THR A 151 30.81 -3.07 4.62
C THR A 151 29.80 -1.92 4.48
N ALA A 152 29.58 -1.41 3.27
CA ALA A 152 28.62 -0.36 2.99
C ALA A 152 27.17 -0.84 3.12
N GLU A 153 26.89 -2.07 2.70
CA GLU A 153 25.56 -2.66 2.77
C GLU A 153 25.15 -2.97 4.21
N LEU A 154 26.03 -3.58 5.01
CA LEU A 154 25.77 -3.96 6.40
C LEU A 154 25.36 -2.75 7.26
N LYS A 155 25.99 -1.58 7.07
CA LYS A 155 25.66 -0.35 7.80
C LYS A 155 24.20 0.09 7.68
N LYS A 156 23.49 -0.36 6.63
CA LYS A 156 22.07 -0.06 6.38
C LYS A 156 21.14 -0.84 7.30
N PHE A 157 21.59 -1.97 7.88
CA PHE A 157 20.81 -2.84 8.76
C PHE A 157 20.93 -2.37 10.22
N LYS A 158 19.89 -2.57 11.04
CA LYS A 158 19.82 -2.09 12.44
C LYS A 158 20.98 -2.59 13.31
N ASP A 159 21.43 -3.81 13.06
CA ASP A 159 22.44 -4.55 13.83
C ASP A 159 23.77 -4.69 13.07
N ASN A 160 23.93 -4.04 11.93
CA ASN A 160 25.07 -4.20 11.03
C ASN A 160 25.37 -5.68 10.64
N GLY A 161 24.36 -6.56 10.69
CA GLY A 161 24.51 -8.00 10.42
C GLY A 161 25.04 -8.85 11.57
N GLU A 162 25.11 -8.31 12.79
CA GLU A 162 25.64 -9.02 13.96
C GLU A 162 24.66 -10.05 14.53
N SER A 163 23.35 -9.96 14.26
CA SER A 163 22.34 -10.81 14.91
C SER A 163 22.08 -12.16 14.22
N LEU A 164 22.97 -12.62 13.34
CA LEU A 164 22.80 -13.89 12.62
C LEU A 164 23.19 -15.13 13.44
N SER A 165 23.82 -14.96 14.60
CA SER A 165 24.12 -16.05 15.55
C SER A 165 22.97 -16.27 16.54
#